data_AF-A0A2N6CAD9-F1
#
_entry.id   AF-A0A2N6CAD9-F1
#
_cell.length_a   1.000
_cell.length_b   1.000
_cell.length_c   1.000
_cell.angle_alpha   90.00
_cell.angle_beta   90.00
_cell.angle_gamma   90.00
#
_symmetry.space_group_name_H-M   'P 1'
#
loop_
_entity.id
_entity.type
_entity.pdbx_description
1 polymer ?
#
loop_
_entity_poly.entity_id
_entity_poly.type
_entity_poly.pdbx_seq_one_letter_code
_entity_poly.pdbx_strand_id
1 'polypeptide(L)'
;MKKEPDINTNSAKSTPDELSRKVAETAIRIGVLTLLLFWCFQIVQPFIATIVWGAIIAVAIHPVYRALVDLLRGRRRLAATLLSFGFLVLLLVPTVVLTKLLVENVTTLAEGFHRGQIIIPPPPEGVKGWPVIGDLVARIWSLASTNLSEALKPLQPQIKALGLWLVNVAASAGIGLIMFIFAFIIAGVFLTYSAGSHRLAHGISKRLVGERGDDFANLAEATIRSVARGVLGVAVIQALLAGLGFMVAGVPGAGIWTLLCLISAVVQVGVGPIVIPAIIYVFATGNTLTAVAFLVW
;
A
#
# COMPACT_ATOMS: atom_id res chain seq x y z
N MET A 1 34.17 83.71 -22.46
CA MET A 1 33.63 83.32 -21.13
C MET A 1 32.87 82.01 -21.30
N LYS A 2 33.56 80.87 -21.11
CA LYS A 2 33.05 79.51 -21.36
C LYS A 2 32.76 78.90 -19.99
N LYS A 3 31.49 78.62 -19.69
CA LYS A 3 31.04 78.03 -18.41
C LYS A 3 31.33 76.54 -18.41
N GLU A 4 32.11 76.06 -17.44
CA GLU A 4 32.14 74.64 -17.06
C GLU A 4 30.78 74.25 -16.45
N PRO A 5 30.27 73.04 -16.70
CA PRO A 5 29.15 72.49 -15.95
C PRO A 5 29.65 71.80 -14.68
N ASP A 6 29.17 72.29 -13.53
CA ASP A 6 29.35 71.68 -12.22
C ASP A 6 28.85 70.22 -12.23
N ILE A 7 29.78 69.30 -12.00
CA ILE A 7 29.48 67.90 -11.73
C ILE A 7 28.87 67.83 -10.33
N ASN A 8 27.54 67.92 -10.26
CA ASN A 8 26.80 67.71 -9.02
C ASN A 8 26.81 66.21 -8.66
N THR A 9 27.86 65.79 -7.94
CA THR A 9 27.98 64.50 -7.28
C THR A 9 27.03 64.44 -6.08
N ASN A 10 25.71 64.41 -6.30
CA ASN A 10 24.76 64.09 -5.24
C ASN A 10 24.61 62.57 -5.15
N SER A 11 25.64 61.94 -4.59
CA SER A 11 25.53 60.60 -4.01
C SER A 11 24.55 60.67 -2.86
N ALA A 12 23.28 60.34 -3.11
CA ALA A 12 22.24 60.25 -2.10
C ALA A 12 22.64 59.25 -1.00
N LYS A 13 23.22 59.75 0.09
CA LYS A 13 23.40 59.00 1.33
C LYS A 13 22.02 58.82 1.94
N SER A 14 21.42 57.64 1.74
CA SER A 14 20.20 57.23 2.44
C SER A 14 20.39 57.41 3.94
N THR A 15 19.48 58.12 4.61
CA THR A 15 19.52 58.30 6.06
C THR A 15 19.36 56.94 6.77
N PRO A 16 20.04 56.71 7.91
CA PRO A 16 20.02 55.42 8.63
C PRO A 16 18.61 54.89 8.94
N ASP A 17 17.65 55.79 9.17
CA ASP A 17 16.25 55.45 9.44
C ASP A 17 15.52 54.91 8.21
N GLU A 18 15.83 55.41 7.00
CA GLU A 18 15.21 54.95 5.77
C GLU A 18 15.69 53.54 5.38
N LEU A 19 16.98 53.26 5.62
CA LEU A 19 17.55 51.93 5.41
C LEU A 19 16.95 50.92 6.39
N SER A 20 16.84 51.28 7.67
CA SER A 20 16.26 50.42 8.71
C SER A 20 14.79 50.10 8.43
N ARG A 21 14.01 51.08 7.95
CA ARG A 21 12.62 50.86 7.56
C ARG A 21 12.48 49.95 6.34
N LYS A 22 13.31 50.13 5.30
CA LYS A 22 13.32 49.25 4.11
C LYS A 22 13.72 47.82 4.44
N VAL A 23 14.70 47.64 5.33
CA VAL A 23 15.10 46.31 5.83
C VAL A 23 13.96 45.68 6.63
N ALA A 24 13.32 46.43 7.52
CA ALA A 24 12.18 45.94 8.29
C ALA A 24 10.99 45.56 7.38
N GLU A 25 10.61 46.41 6.42
CA GLU A 25 9.55 46.13 5.44
C GLU A 25 9.87 44.90 4.58
N THR A 26 11.13 44.75 4.13
CA THR A 26 11.57 43.59 3.34
C THR A 26 11.58 42.32 4.19
N ALA A 27 12.07 42.38 5.43
CA ALA A 27 12.08 41.26 6.35
C ALA A 27 10.66 40.79 6.70
N ILE A 28 9.72 41.72 6.94
CA ILE A 28 8.31 41.41 7.16
C ILE A 28 7.73 40.75 5.91
N ARG A 29 7.99 41.28 4.71
CA ARG A 29 7.46 40.72 3.45
C ARG A 29 7.98 39.31 3.17
N ILE A 30 9.28 39.07 3.39
CA ILE A 30 9.88 37.74 3.28
C ILE A 30 9.32 36.80 4.36
N GLY A 31 9.15 37.28 5.60
CA GLY A 31 8.57 36.52 6.69
C GLY A 31 7.14 36.07 6.38
N VAL A 32 6.29 36.99 5.93
CA VAL A 32 4.91 36.69 5.51
C VAL A 32 4.88 35.75 4.31
N LEU A 33 5.74 35.96 3.30
CA LEU A 33 5.81 35.07 2.14
C LEU A 33 6.24 33.65 2.55
N THR A 34 7.23 33.54 3.46
CA THR A 34 7.71 32.25 3.95
C THR A 34 6.64 31.53 4.76
N LEU A 35 5.91 32.24 5.62
CA LEU A 35 4.79 31.70 6.38
C LEU A 35 3.66 31.23 5.45
N LEU A 36 3.34 32.01 4.43
CA LEU A 36 2.32 31.66 3.43
C LEU A 36 2.73 30.43 2.62
N LEU A 37 3.98 30.36 2.16
CA LEU A 37 4.52 29.17 1.49
C LEU A 37 4.52 27.95 2.40
N PHE A 38 4.84 28.11 3.68
CA PHE A 38 4.79 27.03 4.66
C PHE A 38 3.37 26.50 4.88
N TRP A 39 2.37 27.38 4.99
CA TRP A 39 0.96 26.98 5.08
C TRP A 39 0.45 26.34 3.79
N CYS A 40 0.78 26.89 2.62
CA CYS A 40 0.47 26.25 1.34
C CYS A 40 1.10 24.86 1.25
N PHE A 41 2.34 24.70 1.69
CA PHE A 41 3.02 23.41 1.70
C PHE A 41 2.32 22.41 2.62
N GLN A 42 1.94 22.80 3.85
CA GLN A 42 1.20 21.91 4.75
C GLN A 42 -0.13 21.41 4.17
N ILE A 43 -0.85 22.26 3.45
CA ILE A 43 -2.11 21.87 2.79
C ILE A 43 -1.84 20.84 1.68
N VAL A 44 -0.76 21.01 0.91
CA VAL A 44 -0.42 20.12 -0.21
C VAL A 44 0.26 18.83 0.25
N GLN A 45 1.02 18.88 1.35
CA GLN A 45 1.82 17.78 1.91
C GLN A 45 1.11 16.41 1.93
N PRO A 46 -0.13 16.25 2.43
CA PRO A 46 -0.79 14.94 2.47
C PRO A 46 -1.10 14.37 1.07
N PHE A 47 -1.20 15.22 0.04
CA PHE A 47 -1.49 14.79 -1.34
C PHE A 47 -0.24 14.44 -2.15
N ILE A 48 0.94 14.89 -1.73
CA ILE A 48 2.20 14.63 -2.44
C ILE A 48 2.43 13.13 -2.63
N ALA A 49 2.26 12.35 -1.56
CA ALA A 49 2.43 10.91 -1.60
C ALA A 49 1.48 10.26 -2.64
N THR A 50 0.21 10.66 -2.65
CA THR A 50 -0.81 10.14 -3.56
C THR A 50 -0.53 10.52 -5.02
N ILE A 51 -0.07 11.75 -5.27
CA ILE A 51 0.32 12.22 -6.60
C ILE A 51 1.55 11.44 -7.10
N VAL A 52 2.55 11.24 -6.25
CA VAL A 52 3.76 10.47 -6.57
C VAL A 52 3.41 9.02 -6.87
N TRP A 53 2.57 8.38 -6.05
CA TRP A 53 2.07 7.04 -6.34
C TRP A 53 1.30 6.98 -7.66
N GLY A 54 0.45 7.97 -7.95
CA GLY A 54 -0.22 8.08 -9.24
C GLY A 54 0.76 8.18 -10.42
N ALA A 55 1.85 8.94 -10.27
CA ALA A 55 2.91 9.02 -11.28
C ALA A 55 3.63 7.68 -11.48
N ILE A 56 4.00 7.01 -10.38
CA ILE A 56 4.66 5.69 -10.40
C ILE A 56 3.78 4.67 -11.12
N ILE A 57 2.49 4.61 -10.75
CA ILE A 57 1.50 3.71 -11.36
C ILE A 57 1.34 4.03 -12.86
N ALA A 58 1.22 5.31 -13.22
CA ALA A 58 1.10 5.71 -14.62
C ALA A 58 2.32 5.29 -15.47
N VAL A 59 3.53 5.48 -14.95
CA VAL A 59 4.78 5.05 -15.62
C VAL A 59 4.84 3.53 -15.77
N ALA A 60 4.52 2.79 -14.70
CA ALA A 60 4.55 1.34 -14.68
C ALA A 60 3.56 0.72 -15.69
N ILE A 61 2.33 1.25 -15.74
CA ILE A 61 1.22 0.74 -16.58
C ILE A 61 1.24 1.32 -18.00
N HIS A 62 2.05 2.35 -18.27
CA HIS A 62 2.17 2.96 -19.58
C HIS A 62 2.31 1.99 -20.79
N PRO A 63 3.07 0.87 -20.74
CA PRO A 63 3.16 -0.03 -21.90
C PRO A 63 1.84 -0.77 -22.15
N VAL A 64 1.14 -1.18 -21.08
CA VAL A 64 -0.19 -1.80 -21.16
C VAL A 64 -1.21 -0.79 -21.68
N TYR A 65 -1.13 0.46 -21.20
CA TYR A 65 -1.95 1.55 -21.70
C TYR A 65 -1.77 1.76 -23.21
N ARG A 66 -0.54 1.80 -23.72
CA ARG A 66 -0.30 1.95 -25.17
C ARG A 66 -0.88 0.78 -25.96
N ALA A 67 -0.64 -0.46 -25.55
CA ALA A 67 -1.22 -1.63 -26.20
C ALA A 67 -2.76 -1.57 -26.25
N LEU A 68 -3.39 -1.11 -25.17
CA LEU A 68 -4.84 -0.95 -25.11
C LEU A 68 -5.35 0.20 -25.98
N VAL A 69 -4.60 1.31 -26.08
CA VAL A 69 -4.92 2.42 -26.99
C VAL A 69 -4.89 1.97 -28.45
N ASP A 70 -3.88 1.18 -28.83
CA ASP A 70 -3.74 0.66 -30.18
C ASP A 70 -4.89 -0.30 -30.51
N LEU A 71 -5.26 -1.18 -29.57
CA LEU A 71 -6.42 -2.07 -29.68
C LEU A 71 -7.75 -1.29 -29.82
N LEU A 72 -7.90 -0.19 -29.09
CA LEU A 72 -9.09 0.69 -29.09
C LEU A 72 -9.06 1.74 -30.22
N ARG A 73 -8.25 1.54 -31.26
CA ARG A 73 -8.18 2.42 -32.44
C ARG A 73 -7.85 3.88 -32.08
N GLY A 74 -6.95 4.09 -31.14
CA GLY A 74 -6.45 5.41 -30.75
C GLY A 74 -7.29 6.16 -29.72
N ARG A 75 -8.35 5.55 -29.14
CA ARG A 75 -9.23 6.20 -28.16
C ARG A 75 -8.59 6.31 -26.76
N ARG A 76 -7.66 7.26 -26.61
CA ARG A 76 -6.85 7.50 -25.38
C ARG A 76 -7.65 7.60 -24.08
N ARG A 77 -8.78 8.32 -24.09
CA ARG A 77 -9.62 8.52 -22.90
C ARG A 77 -10.29 7.22 -22.47
N LEU A 78 -10.82 6.45 -23.42
CA LEU A 78 -11.46 5.16 -23.13
C LEU A 78 -10.47 4.13 -22.60
N ALA A 79 -9.26 4.07 -23.18
CA ALA A 79 -8.22 3.18 -22.70
C ALA A 79 -7.84 3.50 -21.24
N ALA A 80 -7.69 4.79 -20.90
CA ALA A 80 -7.34 5.21 -19.55
C ALA A 80 -8.46 4.94 -18.54
N THR A 81 -9.72 5.20 -18.90
CA THR A 81 -10.86 4.91 -18.02
C THR A 81 -11.07 3.42 -17.81
N LEU A 82 -10.95 2.59 -18.86
CA LEU A 82 -11.05 1.14 -18.75
C LEU A 82 -9.94 0.56 -17.86
N LEU A 83 -8.70 1.00 -18.04
CA LEU A 83 -7.59 0.57 -17.18
C LEU A 83 -7.80 0.98 -15.73
N SER A 84 -8.14 2.25 -15.50
CA SER A 84 -8.35 2.77 -14.14
C SER A 84 -9.50 2.05 -13.44
N PHE A 85 -10.62 1.83 -14.14
CA PHE A 85 -11.77 1.10 -13.62
C PHE A 85 -11.44 -0.39 -13.38
N GLY A 86 -10.73 -1.02 -14.31
CA GLY A 86 -10.31 -2.43 -14.17
C GLY A 86 -9.44 -2.65 -12.94
N PHE A 87 -8.45 -1.78 -12.70
CA PHE A 87 -7.63 -1.83 -11.48
C PHE A 87 -8.42 -1.53 -10.22
N LEU A 88 -9.36 -0.59 -10.27
CA LEU A 88 -10.23 -0.27 -9.16
C LEU A 88 -11.08 -1.47 -8.75
N VAL A 89 -11.68 -2.17 -9.72
CA VAL A 89 -12.43 -3.41 -9.49
C VAL A 89 -11.51 -4.51 -8.95
N LEU A 90 -10.34 -4.71 -9.57
CA LEU A 90 -9.36 -5.71 -9.15
C LEU A 90 -8.93 -5.52 -7.69
N LEU A 91 -8.91 -4.27 -7.21
CA LEU A 91 -8.52 -3.94 -5.85
C LEU A 91 -9.72 -4.00 -4.89
N LEU A 92 -10.84 -3.33 -5.20
CA LEU A 92 -11.97 -3.24 -4.27
C LEU A 92 -12.66 -4.59 -4.03
N VAL A 93 -12.81 -5.42 -5.05
CA VAL A 93 -13.54 -6.69 -4.92
C VAL A 93 -12.89 -7.61 -3.87
N PRO A 94 -11.60 -7.99 -3.98
CA PRO A 94 -10.97 -8.85 -2.98
C PRO A 94 -10.90 -8.18 -1.61
N THR A 95 -10.69 -6.86 -1.53
CA THR A 95 -10.69 -6.16 -0.25
C THR A 95 -12.05 -6.27 0.44
N VAL A 96 -13.15 -5.97 -0.25
CA VAL A 96 -14.50 -6.06 0.32
C VAL A 96 -14.85 -7.50 0.72
N VAL A 97 -14.52 -8.48 -0.12
CA VAL A 97 -14.75 -9.90 0.20
C VAL A 97 -13.96 -10.30 1.43
N LEU A 98 -12.68 -9.99 1.49
CA LEU A 98 -11.82 -10.34 2.62
C LEU A 98 -12.26 -9.65 3.91
N THR A 99 -12.65 -8.37 3.84
CA THR A 99 -13.20 -7.64 4.99
C THR A 99 -14.51 -8.28 5.47
N LYS A 100 -15.42 -8.65 4.57
CA LYS A 100 -16.66 -9.34 4.95
C LYS A 100 -16.38 -10.66 5.64
N LEU A 101 -15.52 -11.50 5.05
CA LEU A 101 -15.12 -12.78 5.63
C LEU A 101 -14.51 -12.58 7.02
N LEU A 102 -13.64 -11.59 7.19
CA LEU A 102 -13.05 -11.28 8.50
C LEU A 102 -14.11 -10.86 9.53
N VAL A 103 -15.01 -9.94 9.15
CA VAL A 103 -16.07 -9.48 10.06
C VAL A 103 -17.00 -10.63 10.44
N GLU A 104 -17.45 -11.43 9.47
CA GLU A 104 -18.33 -12.58 9.70
C GLU A 104 -17.68 -13.64 10.60
N ASN A 105 -16.39 -13.95 10.38
CA ASN A 105 -15.66 -14.89 11.23
C ASN A 105 -15.50 -14.36 12.66
N VAL A 106 -15.22 -13.07 12.83
CA VAL A 106 -15.09 -12.47 14.16
C VAL A 106 -16.44 -12.43 14.88
N THR A 107 -17.53 -12.07 14.20
CA THR A 107 -18.86 -12.03 14.82
C THR A 107 -19.35 -13.42 15.18
N THR A 108 -19.19 -14.42 14.30
CA THR A 108 -19.55 -15.82 14.61
C THR A 108 -18.73 -16.40 15.76
N LEU A 109 -17.44 -16.10 15.85
CA LEU A 109 -16.61 -16.48 16.99
C LEU A 109 -17.07 -15.78 18.28
N ALA A 110 -17.38 -14.48 18.23
CA ALA A 110 -17.85 -13.73 19.39
C ALA A 110 -19.23 -14.24 19.88
N GLU A 111 -20.14 -14.54 18.96
CA GLU A 111 -21.44 -15.15 19.28
C GLU A 111 -21.30 -16.56 19.83
N GLY A 112 -20.43 -17.39 19.24
CA GLY A 112 -20.13 -18.73 19.73
C GLY A 112 -19.55 -18.71 21.14
N PHE A 113 -18.69 -17.72 21.43
CA PHE A 113 -18.15 -17.48 22.76
C PHE A 113 -19.26 -17.08 23.76
N HIS A 114 -20.11 -16.11 23.39
CA HIS A 114 -21.22 -15.66 24.25
C HIS A 114 -22.29 -16.74 24.50
N ARG A 115 -22.52 -17.63 23.53
CA ARG A 115 -23.49 -18.73 23.64
C ARG A 115 -22.92 -19.99 24.30
N GLY A 116 -21.64 -20.00 24.68
CA GLY A 116 -20.97 -21.17 25.26
C GLY A 116 -20.85 -22.36 24.30
N GLN A 117 -20.96 -22.12 22.99
CA GLN A 117 -20.94 -23.16 21.95
C GLN A 117 -19.52 -23.49 21.47
N ILE A 118 -18.51 -22.69 21.87
CA ILE A 118 -17.10 -23.00 21.61
C ILE A 118 -16.66 -24.08 22.60
N ILE A 119 -16.78 -25.34 22.21
CA ILE A 119 -16.27 -26.49 22.95
C ILE A 119 -14.81 -26.68 22.55
N ILE A 120 -13.88 -26.29 23.43
CA ILE A 120 -12.46 -26.58 23.26
C ILE A 120 -12.23 -28.02 23.75
N PRO A 121 -11.80 -28.95 22.88
CA PRO A 121 -11.51 -30.32 23.31
C PRO A 121 -10.36 -30.33 24.33
N PRO A 122 -10.32 -31.32 25.24
CA PRO A 122 -9.25 -31.43 26.23
C PRO A 122 -7.87 -31.60 25.55
N PRO A 123 -6.79 -31.15 26.20
CA PRO A 123 -5.45 -31.23 25.62
C PRO A 123 -5.03 -32.69 25.36
N PRO A 124 -4.45 -33.01 24.19
CA PRO A 124 -3.87 -34.33 23.93
C PRO A 124 -2.78 -34.71 24.94
N GLU A 125 -2.66 -36.00 25.27
CA GLU A 125 -1.73 -36.48 26.32
C GLU A 125 -0.25 -36.11 26.07
N GLY A 126 0.14 -35.88 24.81
CA GLY A 126 1.50 -35.48 24.42
C GLY A 126 1.87 -34.01 24.71
N VAL A 127 0.91 -33.12 25.01
CA VAL A 127 1.16 -31.68 25.23
C VAL A 127 1.95 -31.42 26.52
N LYS A 128 1.76 -32.25 27.55
CA LYS A 128 2.55 -32.18 28.79
C LYS A 128 4.03 -32.53 28.57
N GLY A 129 4.35 -33.28 27.52
CA GLY A 129 5.71 -33.70 27.20
C GLY A 129 6.58 -32.63 26.53
N TRP A 130 6.03 -31.45 26.21
CA TRP A 130 6.79 -30.41 25.51
C TRP A 130 7.80 -29.74 26.44
N PRO A 131 9.09 -29.67 26.06
CA PRO A 131 10.10 -29.01 26.88
C PRO A 131 9.76 -27.52 27.04
N VAL A 132 9.96 -27.00 28.26
CA VAL A 132 9.81 -25.59 28.66
C VAL A 132 8.38 -25.04 28.75
N ILE A 133 7.43 -25.49 27.92
CA ILE A 133 6.06 -24.92 27.85
C ILE A 133 4.91 -25.92 28.10
N GLY A 134 5.18 -27.23 28.17
CA GLY A 134 4.14 -28.26 28.22
C GLY A 134 3.17 -28.14 29.40
N ASP A 135 3.67 -27.88 30.61
CA ASP A 135 2.83 -27.75 31.81
C ASP A 135 1.95 -26.50 31.80
N LEU A 136 2.48 -25.38 31.31
CA LEU A 136 1.74 -24.12 31.20
C LEU A 136 0.63 -24.23 30.16
N VAL A 137 0.95 -24.79 28.99
CA VAL A 137 0.00 -24.99 27.88
C VAL A 137 -1.07 -26.01 28.28
N ALA A 138 -0.70 -27.14 28.90
CA ALA A 138 -1.67 -28.13 29.34
C ALA A 138 -2.63 -27.59 30.41
N ARG A 139 -2.16 -26.76 31.34
CA ARG A 139 -3.01 -26.10 32.35
C ARG A 139 -3.97 -25.11 31.72
N ILE A 140 -3.50 -24.22 30.86
CA ILE A 140 -4.34 -23.21 30.20
C ILE A 140 -5.36 -23.88 29.28
N TRP A 141 -4.96 -24.91 28.53
CA TRP A 141 -5.84 -25.66 27.64
C TRP A 141 -6.89 -26.45 28.41
N SER A 142 -6.50 -27.12 29.50
CA SER A 142 -7.46 -27.78 30.38
C SER A 142 -8.46 -26.79 30.97
N LEU A 143 -8.01 -25.61 31.42
CA LEU A 143 -8.88 -24.57 31.95
C LEU A 143 -9.79 -23.96 30.86
N ALA A 144 -9.29 -23.84 29.63
CA ALA A 144 -10.06 -23.39 28.48
C ALA A 144 -11.13 -24.40 28.06
N SER A 145 -10.87 -25.70 28.25
CA SER A 145 -11.84 -26.78 27.97
C SER A 145 -12.97 -26.88 29.00
N THR A 146 -12.73 -26.49 30.26
CA THR A 146 -13.74 -26.53 31.33
C THR A 146 -14.42 -25.19 31.58
N ASN A 147 -13.69 -24.07 31.49
CA ASN A 147 -14.22 -22.73 31.69
C ASN A 147 -13.42 -21.69 30.89
N LEU A 148 -13.78 -21.54 29.61
CA LEU A 148 -13.14 -20.61 28.68
C LEU A 148 -13.13 -19.15 29.18
N SER A 149 -14.19 -18.72 29.87
CA SER A 149 -14.26 -17.37 30.44
C SER A 149 -13.20 -17.14 31.53
N GLU A 150 -12.94 -18.13 32.37
CA GLU A 150 -11.94 -18.05 33.43
C GLU A 150 -10.51 -18.12 32.87
N ALA A 151 -10.30 -18.95 31.85
CA ALA A 151 -9.03 -19.02 31.13
C ALA A 151 -8.68 -17.72 30.42
N LEU A 152 -9.66 -16.96 29.93
CA LEU A 152 -9.44 -15.71 29.19
C LEU A 152 -9.28 -14.47 30.08
N LYS A 153 -9.73 -14.49 31.34
CA LYS A 153 -9.60 -13.34 32.27
C LYS A 153 -8.16 -12.78 32.38
N PRO A 154 -7.12 -13.60 32.57
CA PRO A 154 -5.74 -13.12 32.64
C PRO A 154 -5.24 -12.56 31.29
N LEU A 155 -5.80 -13.07 30.19
CA LEU A 155 -5.46 -12.68 28.82
C LEU A 155 -6.28 -11.49 28.31
N GLN A 156 -7.33 -11.08 29.02
CA GLN A 156 -8.23 -9.99 28.64
C GLN A 156 -7.50 -8.68 28.29
N PRO A 157 -6.44 -8.24 29.02
CA PRO A 157 -5.67 -7.06 28.64
C PRO A 157 -4.97 -7.22 27.29
N GLN A 158 -4.43 -8.41 27.01
CA GLN A 158 -3.72 -8.72 25.77
C GLN A 158 -4.71 -8.82 24.60
N ILE A 159 -5.87 -9.45 24.80
CA ILE A 159 -6.95 -9.51 23.81
C ILE A 159 -7.46 -8.11 23.47
N LYS A 160 -7.64 -7.25 24.48
CA LYS A 160 -8.05 -5.86 24.26
C LYS A 160 -6.97 -5.06 23.51
N ALA A 161 -5.69 -5.24 23.86
CA ALA A 161 -4.58 -4.60 23.17
C ALA A 161 -4.49 -5.04 21.70
N LEU A 162 -4.65 -6.34 21.43
CA LEU A 162 -4.71 -6.90 20.08
C LEU A 162 -5.93 -6.37 19.31
N GLY A 163 -7.09 -6.29 19.95
CA GLY A 163 -8.30 -5.73 19.34
C GLY A 163 -8.14 -4.25 18.96
N LEU A 164 -7.58 -3.43 19.86
CA LEU A 164 -7.27 -2.03 19.57
C LEU A 164 -6.24 -1.89 18.46
N TRP A 165 -5.20 -2.73 18.46
CA TRP A 165 -4.21 -2.78 17.39
C TRP A 165 -4.86 -3.14 16.05
N LEU A 166 -5.72 -4.17 16.00
CA LEU A 166 -6.46 -4.56 14.80
C LEU A 166 -7.37 -3.44 14.29
N VAL A 167 -8.08 -2.74 15.17
CA VAL A 167 -8.92 -1.59 14.78
C VAL A 167 -8.08 -0.46 14.18
N ASN A 168 -6.92 -0.15 14.77
CA ASN A 168 -6.00 0.86 14.22
C ASN A 168 -5.42 0.43 12.87
N VAL A 169 -5.07 -0.85 12.71
CA VAL A 169 -4.62 -1.41 11.43
C VAL A 169 -5.73 -1.33 10.39
N ALA A 170 -6.97 -1.69 10.74
CA ALA A 170 -8.12 -1.60 9.83
C ALA A 170 -8.42 -0.15 9.44
N ALA A 171 -8.39 0.78 10.39
CA ALA A 171 -8.61 2.21 10.12
C ALA A 171 -7.53 2.79 9.20
N SER A 172 -6.25 2.49 9.48
CA SER A 172 -5.13 2.95 8.64
C SER A 172 -5.14 2.29 7.26
N ALA A 173 -5.50 1.01 7.16
CA ALA A 173 -5.70 0.33 5.88
C ALA A 173 -6.86 0.94 5.08
N GLY A 174 -7.95 1.34 5.74
CA GLY A 174 -9.07 2.04 5.10
C GLY A 174 -8.67 3.39 4.51
N ILE A 175 -7.88 4.18 5.25
CA ILE A 175 -7.30 5.43 4.72
C ILE A 175 -6.35 5.13 3.56
N GLY A 176 -5.49 4.12 3.70
CA GLY A 176 -4.58 3.67 2.64
C GLY A 176 -5.32 3.26 1.37
N LEU A 177 -6.43 2.54 1.50
CA LEU A 177 -7.30 2.15 0.39
C LEU A 177 -7.84 3.37 -0.34
N ILE A 178 -8.38 4.36 0.38
CA ILE A 178 -8.88 5.61 -0.21
C ILE A 178 -7.75 6.33 -0.96
N MET A 179 -6.57 6.44 -0.35
CA MET A 179 -5.39 7.04 -1.00
C MET A 179 -4.99 6.29 -2.27
N PHE A 180 -5.07 4.96 -2.25
CA PHE A 180 -4.76 4.12 -3.42
C PHE A 180 -5.78 4.31 -4.55
N ILE A 181 -7.06 4.44 -4.22
CA ILE A 181 -8.12 4.79 -5.18
C ILE A 181 -7.81 6.13 -5.84
N PHE A 182 -7.49 7.16 -5.06
CA PHE A 182 -7.09 8.46 -5.60
C PHE A 182 -5.82 8.38 -6.46
N ALA A 183 -4.82 7.60 -6.05
CA ALA A 183 -3.61 7.39 -6.84
C ALA A 183 -3.92 6.78 -8.22
N PHE A 184 -4.82 5.80 -8.29
CA PHE A 184 -5.27 5.24 -9.57
C PHE A 184 -6.03 6.24 -10.44
N ILE A 185 -6.88 7.07 -9.85
CA ILE A 185 -7.57 8.14 -10.58
C ILE A 185 -6.56 9.13 -11.17
N ILE A 186 -5.59 9.58 -10.36
CA ILE A 186 -4.50 10.47 -10.79
C ILE A 186 -3.66 9.81 -11.90
N ALA A 187 -3.34 8.52 -11.75
CA ALA A 187 -2.64 7.75 -12.77
C ALA A 187 -3.42 7.74 -14.10
N GLY A 188 -4.74 7.53 -14.06
CA GLY A 188 -5.62 7.61 -15.23
C GLY A 188 -5.59 8.97 -15.91
N VAL A 189 -5.54 10.06 -15.13
CA VAL A 189 -5.36 11.42 -15.64
C VAL A 189 -4.00 11.57 -16.32
N PHE A 190 -2.92 11.15 -15.68
CA PHE A 190 -1.58 11.19 -16.28
C PHE A 190 -1.46 10.35 -17.56
N LEU A 191 -2.10 9.18 -17.62
CA LEU A 191 -2.13 8.36 -18.83
C LEU A 191 -2.88 9.05 -19.97
N THR A 192 -4.03 9.65 -19.66
CA THR A 192 -4.84 10.42 -20.63
C THR A 192 -4.06 11.58 -21.24
N TYR A 193 -3.25 12.26 -20.42
CA TYR A 193 -2.39 13.37 -20.82
C TYR A 193 -0.90 13.00 -20.94
N SER A 194 -0.59 11.74 -21.27
CA SER A 194 0.77 11.17 -21.23
C SER A 194 1.86 12.02 -21.90
N ALA A 195 1.58 12.63 -23.06
CA ALA A 195 2.53 13.54 -23.73
C ALA A 195 2.81 14.84 -22.92
N GLY A 196 1.79 15.36 -22.23
CA GLY A 196 1.94 16.51 -21.33
C GLY A 196 2.70 16.13 -20.06
N SER A 197 2.35 15.00 -19.44
CA SER A 197 3.02 14.48 -18.24
C SER A 197 4.51 14.20 -18.48
N HIS A 198 4.86 13.61 -19.63
CA HIS A 198 6.26 13.38 -20.02
C HIS A 198 7.02 14.69 -20.17
N ARG A 199 6.46 15.67 -20.88
CA ARG A 199 7.09 17.01 -21.03
C ARG A 199 7.26 17.72 -19.70
N LEU A 200 6.29 17.60 -18.80
CA LEU A 200 6.34 18.21 -17.47
C LEU A 200 7.45 17.56 -16.61
N ALA A 201 7.53 16.22 -16.61
CA ALA A 201 8.56 15.49 -15.87
C ALA A 201 9.98 15.86 -16.34
N HIS A 202 10.21 15.87 -17.65
CA HIS A 202 11.48 16.29 -18.25
C HIS A 202 11.78 17.76 -18.00
N GLY A 203 10.77 18.65 -18.10
CA GLY A 203 10.93 20.07 -17.83
C GLY A 203 11.30 20.37 -16.36
N ILE A 204 10.69 19.66 -15.41
CA ILE A 204 11.04 19.75 -13.98
C ILE A 204 12.48 19.25 -13.77
N SER A 205 12.81 18.08 -14.32
CA SER A 205 14.15 17.50 -14.17
C SER A 205 15.24 18.40 -14.76
N LYS A 206 15.00 19.00 -15.93
CA LYS A 206 15.90 19.97 -16.57
C LYS A 206 16.07 21.25 -15.75
N ARG A 207 15.03 21.71 -15.05
CA ARG A 207 15.13 22.86 -14.14
C ARG A 207 15.87 22.55 -12.84
N LEU A 208 15.78 21.31 -12.34
CA LEU A 208 16.47 20.88 -11.11
C LEU A 208 17.94 20.53 -11.35
N VAL A 209 18.25 19.83 -12.44
CA VAL A 209 19.57 19.19 -12.66
C VAL A 209 20.30 19.76 -13.88
N GLY A 210 19.69 20.71 -14.60
CA GLY A 210 20.30 21.34 -15.77
C GLY A 210 20.36 20.39 -16.98
N GLU A 211 21.52 20.32 -17.64
CA GLU A 211 21.70 19.60 -18.90
C GLU A 211 21.45 18.08 -18.80
N ARG A 212 21.69 17.48 -17.63
CA ARG A 212 21.44 16.05 -17.38
C ARG A 212 20.01 15.73 -16.99
N GLY A 213 19.09 16.71 -17.00
CA GLY A 213 17.72 16.52 -16.55
C GLY A 213 16.98 15.39 -17.28
N ASP A 214 17.18 15.27 -18.60
CA ASP A 214 16.54 14.22 -19.38
C ASP A 214 17.04 12.82 -18.99
N ASP A 215 18.34 12.68 -18.70
CA ASP A 215 18.93 11.41 -18.25
C ASP A 215 18.35 10.96 -16.89
N PHE A 216 18.18 11.88 -15.94
CA PHE A 216 17.58 11.59 -14.64
C PHE A 216 16.11 11.19 -14.75
N ALA A 217 15.34 11.86 -15.61
CA ALA A 217 13.94 11.51 -15.85
C ALA A 217 13.82 10.10 -16.46
N ASN A 218 14.66 9.78 -17.44
CA ASN A 218 14.72 8.46 -18.06
C ASN A 218 15.15 7.38 -17.05
N LEU A 219 16.13 7.68 -16.20
CA LEU A 219 16.59 6.75 -15.17
C LEU A 219 15.49 6.47 -14.12
N ALA A 220 14.76 7.49 -13.69
CA ALA A 220 13.62 7.33 -12.79
C ALA A 220 12.52 6.46 -13.43
N GLU A 221 12.21 6.71 -14.72
CA GLU A 221 11.26 5.90 -15.47
C GLU A 221 11.68 4.43 -15.55
N ALA A 222 12.94 4.18 -15.92
CA ALA A 222 13.51 2.85 -16.02
C ALA A 222 13.50 2.12 -14.67
N THR A 223 13.80 2.83 -13.59
CA THR A 223 13.79 2.29 -12.22
C THR A 223 12.37 1.87 -11.81
N ILE A 224 11.39 2.77 -11.97
CA ILE A 224 9.99 2.47 -11.67
C ILE A 224 9.51 1.24 -12.46
N ARG A 225 9.82 1.20 -13.75
CA ARG A 225 9.42 0.10 -14.64
C ARG A 225 10.11 -1.21 -14.28
N SER A 226 11.37 -1.17 -13.83
CA SER A 226 12.10 -2.36 -13.40
C SER A 226 11.54 -2.93 -12.11
N VAL A 227 11.20 -2.07 -11.13
CA VAL A 227 10.52 -2.50 -9.89
C VAL A 227 9.16 -3.10 -10.19
N ALA A 228 8.34 -2.45 -11.03
CA ALA A 228 7.02 -2.95 -11.39
C ALA A 228 7.08 -4.32 -12.08
N ARG A 229 8.04 -4.52 -13.00
CA ARG A 229 8.29 -5.82 -13.64
C ARG A 229 8.75 -6.86 -12.63
N GLY A 230 9.59 -6.48 -11.67
CA GLY A 230 10.03 -7.35 -10.58
C GLY A 230 8.87 -7.86 -9.73
N VAL A 231 7.99 -6.95 -9.26
CA VAL A 231 6.81 -7.31 -8.47
C VAL A 231 5.89 -8.27 -9.23
N LEU A 232 5.60 -7.97 -10.50
CA LEU A 232 4.76 -8.84 -11.33
C LEU A 232 5.44 -10.21 -11.57
N GLY A 233 6.75 -10.23 -11.80
CA GLY A 233 7.52 -11.46 -11.98
C GLY A 233 7.47 -12.36 -10.74
N VAL A 234 7.67 -11.77 -9.55
CA VAL A 234 7.56 -12.51 -8.29
C VAL A 234 6.14 -13.03 -8.09
N ALA A 235 5.11 -12.22 -8.38
CA ALA A 235 3.71 -12.65 -8.25
C ALA A 235 3.38 -13.85 -9.15
N VAL A 236 3.89 -13.86 -10.39
CA VAL A 236 3.73 -15.00 -11.31
C VAL A 236 4.44 -16.24 -10.78
N ILE A 237 5.69 -16.11 -10.32
CA ILE A 237 6.44 -17.23 -9.74
C ILE A 237 5.72 -17.80 -8.52
N GLN A 238 5.28 -16.94 -7.59
CA GLN A 238 4.54 -17.35 -6.40
C GLN A 238 3.24 -18.06 -6.75
N ALA A 239 2.48 -17.57 -7.72
CA ALA A 239 1.25 -18.21 -8.16
C ALA A 239 1.52 -19.57 -8.81
N LEU A 240 2.51 -19.66 -9.70
CA LEU A 240 2.88 -20.93 -10.34
C LEU A 240 3.34 -21.97 -9.32
N LEU A 241 4.20 -21.56 -8.39
CA LEU A 241 4.62 -22.40 -7.28
C LEU A 241 3.41 -22.86 -6.47
N ALA A 242 2.55 -21.92 -6.03
CA ALA A 242 1.36 -22.27 -5.23
C ALA A 242 0.45 -23.24 -5.98
N GLY A 243 0.28 -23.03 -7.29
CA GLY A 243 -0.50 -23.91 -8.15
C GLY A 243 0.07 -25.32 -8.27
N LEU A 244 1.39 -25.45 -8.42
CA LEU A 244 2.06 -26.75 -8.37
C LEU A 244 1.86 -27.42 -7.01
N GLY A 245 1.98 -26.66 -5.92
CA GLY A 245 1.70 -27.13 -4.58
C GLY A 245 0.26 -27.66 -4.43
N PHE A 246 -0.73 -26.92 -4.91
CA PHE A 246 -2.14 -27.36 -4.91
C PHE A 246 -2.37 -28.62 -5.75
N MET A 247 -1.72 -28.74 -6.90
CA MET A 247 -1.81 -29.92 -7.76
C MET A 247 -1.20 -31.16 -7.09
N VAL A 248 -0.02 -31.03 -6.50
CA VAL A 248 0.67 -32.12 -5.78
C VAL A 248 -0.08 -32.52 -4.52
N ALA A 249 -0.64 -31.55 -3.79
CA ALA A 249 -1.45 -31.79 -2.60
C ALA A 249 -2.86 -32.34 -2.90
N GLY A 250 -3.25 -32.44 -4.18
CA GLY A 250 -4.55 -32.98 -4.58
C GLY A 250 -5.74 -32.06 -4.28
N VAL A 251 -5.51 -30.74 -4.17
CA VAL A 251 -6.58 -29.77 -3.88
C VAL A 251 -7.54 -29.67 -5.07
N PRO A 252 -8.86 -29.90 -4.88
CA PRO A 252 -9.82 -29.82 -5.97
C PRO A 252 -9.88 -28.39 -6.52
N GLY A 253 -9.91 -28.28 -7.86
CA GLY A 253 -9.95 -26.99 -8.53
C GLY A 253 -8.66 -26.18 -8.41
N ALA A 254 -7.49 -26.81 -8.27
CA ALA A 254 -6.17 -26.18 -8.12
C ALA A 254 -5.94 -24.97 -9.06
N GLY A 255 -6.43 -25.01 -10.31
CA GLY A 255 -6.33 -23.89 -11.25
C GLY A 255 -7.04 -22.61 -10.79
N ILE A 256 -8.20 -22.72 -10.15
CA ILE A 256 -8.94 -21.56 -9.62
C ILE A 256 -8.18 -20.97 -8.43
N TRP A 257 -7.70 -21.81 -7.52
CA TRP A 257 -6.87 -21.39 -6.37
C TRP A 257 -5.58 -20.71 -6.82
N THR A 258 -4.94 -21.24 -7.87
CA THR A 258 -3.75 -20.65 -8.51
C THR A 258 -4.04 -19.26 -9.05
N LEU A 259 -5.17 -19.08 -9.73
CA LEU A 259 -5.59 -17.78 -10.25
C LEU A 259 -5.86 -16.77 -9.13
N LEU A 260 -6.51 -17.20 -8.04
CA LEU A 260 -6.68 -16.36 -6.86
C LEU A 260 -5.32 -15.97 -6.26
N CYS A 261 -4.38 -16.92 -6.16
CA CYS A 261 -3.02 -16.66 -5.66
C CYS A 261 -2.31 -15.61 -6.51
N LEU A 262 -2.44 -15.70 -7.84
CA LEU A 262 -1.90 -14.71 -8.77
C LEU A 262 -2.49 -13.33 -8.51
N ILE A 263 -3.81 -13.22 -8.41
CA ILE A 263 -4.49 -11.94 -8.15
C ILE A 263 -4.03 -11.35 -6.82
N SER A 264 -3.99 -12.15 -5.76
CA SER A 264 -3.58 -11.72 -4.42
C SER A 264 -2.10 -11.30 -4.36
N ALA A 265 -1.22 -12.02 -5.04
CA ALA A 265 0.20 -11.69 -5.13
C ALA A 265 0.44 -10.40 -5.95
N VAL A 266 -0.30 -10.19 -7.05
CA VAL A 266 -0.23 -8.95 -7.85
C VAL A 266 -0.67 -7.73 -7.02
N VAL A 267 -1.65 -7.90 -6.13
CA VAL A 267 -2.11 -6.85 -5.20
C VAL A 267 -1.18 -6.72 -3.97
N GLN A 268 -0.05 -7.43 -3.93
CA GLN A 268 0.95 -7.40 -2.85
C GLN A 268 0.44 -7.90 -1.49
N VAL A 269 -0.71 -8.56 -1.46
CA VAL A 269 -1.20 -9.28 -0.27
C VAL A 269 -0.41 -10.60 -0.09
N GLY A 270 0.12 -11.14 -1.18
CA GLY A 270 0.83 -12.42 -1.22
C GLY A 270 -0.12 -13.60 -1.37
N VAL A 271 0.41 -14.83 -1.35
CA VAL A 271 -0.38 -16.06 -1.54
C VAL A 271 -0.96 -16.63 -0.24
N GLY A 272 -0.46 -16.16 0.91
CA GLY A 272 -0.80 -16.68 2.25
C GLY A 272 -2.31 -16.79 2.54
N PRO A 273 -3.13 -15.75 2.31
CA PRO A 273 -4.57 -15.82 2.60
C PRO A 273 -5.33 -16.91 1.86
N ILE A 274 -4.75 -17.40 0.75
CA ILE A 274 -5.36 -18.40 -0.12
C ILE A 274 -4.76 -19.78 0.17
N VAL A 275 -3.45 -19.84 0.39
CA VAL A 275 -2.73 -21.08 0.72
C VAL A 275 -3.09 -21.58 2.12
N ILE A 276 -3.27 -20.70 3.13
CA ILE A 276 -3.58 -21.11 4.52
C ILE A 276 -4.88 -21.92 4.60
N PRO A 277 -6.03 -21.47 4.07
CA PRO A 277 -7.25 -22.29 4.03
C PRO A 277 -7.07 -23.61 3.27
N ALA A 278 -6.29 -23.61 2.19
CA ALA A 278 -6.00 -24.82 1.42
C ALA A 278 -5.17 -25.83 2.23
N ILE A 279 -4.19 -25.37 3.01
CA ILE A 279 -3.43 -26.23 3.94
C ILE A 279 -4.36 -26.85 4.96
N ILE A 280 -5.26 -26.07 5.59
CA ILE A 280 -6.23 -26.57 6.56
C ILE A 280 -7.12 -27.66 5.94
N TYR A 281 -7.58 -27.44 4.70
CA TYR A 281 -8.37 -28.42 3.96
C TYR A 281 -7.60 -29.72 3.71
N VAL A 282 -6.32 -29.64 3.30
CA VAL A 282 -5.48 -30.82 3.06
C VAL A 282 -5.20 -31.58 4.37
N PHE A 283 -5.03 -30.89 5.49
CA PHE A 283 -4.95 -31.54 6.81
C PHE A 283 -6.24 -32.25 7.22
N ALA A 284 -7.41 -31.71 6.83
CA ALA A 284 -8.71 -32.28 7.19
C ALA A 284 -9.12 -33.47 6.31
N THR A 285 -8.64 -33.53 5.05
CA THR A 285 -9.12 -34.50 4.05
C THR A 285 -8.04 -35.42 3.49
N GLY A 286 -6.77 -35.05 3.60
CA GLY A 286 -5.65 -35.73 2.97
C GLY A 286 -4.75 -36.51 3.96
N ASN A 287 -3.64 -37.02 3.42
CA ASN A 287 -2.61 -37.69 4.21
C ASN A 287 -1.77 -36.65 4.97
N THR A 288 -1.56 -36.86 6.27
CA THR A 288 -0.76 -36.01 7.15
C THR A 288 0.64 -35.72 6.58
N LEU A 289 1.26 -36.69 5.89
CA LEU A 289 2.57 -36.50 5.27
C LEU A 289 2.52 -35.44 4.16
N THR A 290 1.51 -35.50 3.29
CA THR A 290 1.32 -34.54 2.21
C THR A 290 0.97 -33.17 2.76
N ALA A 291 0.16 -33.10 3.82
CA ALA A 291 -0.22 -31.86 4.49
C ALA A 291 0.98 -31.16 5.14
N VAL A 292 1.84 -31.92 5.83
CA VAL A 292 3.08 -31.39 6.44
C VAL A 292 4.07 -30.95 5.36
N ALA A 293 4.26 -31.75 4.31
CA ALA A 293 5.11 -31.36 3.19
C ALA A 293 4.62 -30.08 2.50
N PHE A 294 3.30 -29.92 2.33
CA PHE A 294 2.68 -28.74 1.73
C PHE A 294 2.72 -27.50 2.64
N LEU A 295 2.76 -27.68 3.97
CA LEU A 295 2.90 -26.57 4.94
C LEU A 295 4.34 -26.07 5.05
N VAL A 296 5.33 -26.94 4.92
CA VAL A 296 6.76 -26.59 5.03
C VAL A 296 7.30 -25.96 3.74
N TRP A 297 6.74 -26.35 2.60
CA TRP A 297 7.08 -25.85 1.27
C TRP A 297 6.65 -24.39 1.07
#